data_AF-A0A2N6K2Z1-F1
#
_entry.id   AF-A0A2N6K2Z1-F1
#
_cell.length_a   1.000
_cell.length_b   1.000
_cell.length_c   1.000
_cell.angle_alpha   90.00
_cell.angle_beta   90.00
_cell.angle_gamma   90.00
#
_symmetry.space_group_name_H-M   'P 1'
#
loop_
_entity.id
_entity.type
_entity.pdbx_description
1 polymer ?
#
loop_
_entity_poly.entity_id
_entity_poly.type
_entity_poly.pdbx_seq_one_letter_code
_entity_poly.pdbx_strand_id
1 'polypeptide(L)'
;MQEITSYNQELINRISPIVEKLFQSNSLYLVKLNKQEMIDMLVDLFSQFSPEEFMAITDNQLTDRIDSILVLEAVSGTLNDLTPEQIKIFDEVVEGK
;
A
#
# COMPACT_ATOMS: atom_id res chain seq x y z
N MET A 1 -19.43 -19.60 2.47
CA MET A 1 -18.51 -19.50 1.31
C MET A 1 -18.92 -18.37 0.35
N GLN A 2 -20.19 -18.24 -0.06
CA GLN A 2 -20.62 -17.15 -0.98
C GLN A 2 -20.44 -15.73 -0.41
N GLU A 3 -20.68 -15.52 0.89
CA GLU A 3 -20.56 -14.20 1.52
C GLU A 3 -19.10 -13.69 1.57
N ILE A 4 -18.13 -14.57 1.82
CA ILE A 4 -16.69 -14.23 1.85
C ILE A 4 -16.22 -13.81 0.45
N THR A 5 -16.68 -14.49 -0.60
CA THR A 5 -16.36 -14.13 -1.99
C THR A 5 -16.99 -12.79 -2.38
N SER A 6 -18.19 -12.49 -1.90
CA SER A 6 -18.85 -11.20 -2.15
C SER A 6 -18.09 -10.04 -1.51
N TYR A 7 -17.64 -10.21 -0.25
CA TYR A 7 -16.92 -9.15 0.45
C TYR A 7 -15.54 -8.86 -0.16
N ASN A 8 -14.76 -9.89 -0.51
CA ASN A 8 -13.48 -9.68 -1.19
C ASN A 8 -13.65 -8.97 -2.53
N GLN A 9 -14.73 -9.25 -3.26
CA GLN A 9 -15.02 -8.52 -4.50
C GLN A 9 -15.32 -7.03 -4.24
N GLU A 10 -16.02 -6.69 -3.16
CA GLU A 10 -16.26 -5.31 -2.76
C GLU A 10 -14.97 -4.58 -2.36
N LEU A 11 -14.07 -5.25 -1.64
CA LEU A 11 -12.73 -4.74 -1.33
C LEU A 11 -11.97 -4.40 -2.61
N ILE A 12 -11.88 -5.36 -3.55
CA ILE A 12 -11.21 -5.17 -4.84
C ILE A 12 -11.83 -4.00 -5.60
N ASN A 13 -13.16 -3.94 -5.68
CA ASN A 13 -13.86 -2.90 -6.43
C ASN A 13 -13.59 -1.48 -5.89
N ARG A 14 -13.34 -1.32 -4.58
CA ARG A 14 -12.99 -0.03 -3.98
C ARG A 14 -11.49 0.27 -4.01
N ILE A 15 -10.65 -0.73 -3.78
CA ILE A 15 -9.19 -0.59 -3.68
C ILE A 15 -8.55 -0.39 -5.05
N SER A 16 -8.89 -1.22 -6.05
CA SER A 16 -8.21 -1.20 -7.35
C SER A 16 -8.25 0.17 -8.04
N PRO A 17 -9.39 0.89 -8.12
CA PRO A 17 -9.43 2.20 -8.77
C PRO A 17 -8.59 3.26 -8.04
N ILE A 18 -8.44 3.16 -6.72
CA ILE A 18 -7.60 4.07 -5.93
C ILE A 18 -6.13 3.81 -6.25
N VAL A 19 -5.70 2.54 -6.18
CA VAL A 19 -4.33 2.14 -6.50
C VAL A 19 -3.96 2.55 -7.93
N GLU A 20 -4.87 2.37 -8.89
CA GLU A 20 -4.64 2.78 -10.27
C GLU A 20 -4.39 4.28 -10.43
N LYS A 21 -5.20 5.11 -9.77
CA LYS A 21 -5.02 6.57 -9.79
C LYS A 21 -3.69 6.97 -9.16
N LEU A 22 -3.34 6.37 -8.02
CA LEU A 22 -2.09 6.65 -7.33
C LEU A 22 -0.87 6.27 -8.18
N PHE A 23 -0.87 5.08 -8.79
CA PHE A 23 0.19 4.64 -9.71
C PHE A 23 0.33 5.54 -10.94
N GLN A 24 -0.78 6.06 -11.49
CA GLN A 24 -0.72 7.00 -12.61
C GLN A 24 -0.12 8.36 -12.22
N SER A 25 -0.30 8.76 -10.96
CA SER A 25 0.16 10.07 -10.45
C SER A 25 1.58 10.08 -9.90
N ASN A 26 2.14 8.92 -9.54
CA ASN A 26 3.43 8.83 -8.86
C ASN A 26 4.39 7.86 -9.56
N SER A 27 5.42 8.41 -10.21
CA SER A 27 6.45 7.63 -10.91
C SER A 27 7.26 6.72 -9.98
N LEU A 28 7.37 7.04 -8.69
CA LEU A 28 8.06 6.18 -7.71
C LEU A 28 7.36 4.81 -7.62
N TYR A 29 6.03 4.79 -7.58
CA TYR A 29 5.26 3.56 -7.50
C TYR A 29 5.44 2.69 -8.75
N LEU A 30 5.44 3.31 -9.94
CA LEU A 30 5.68 2.60 -11.20
C LEU A 30 7.05 1.91 -11.26
N VAL A 31 8.06 2.49 -10.60
CA VAL A 31 9.43 1.97 -10.61
C VAL A 31 9.66 0.93 -9.50
N LYS A 32 9.05 1.14 -8.32
CA LYS A 32 9.38 0.37 -7.11
C LYS A 32 8.38 -0.70 -6.76
N LEU A 33 7.15 -0.61 -7.23
CA LEU A 33 6.06 -1.47 -6.79
C LEU A 33 5.44 -2.22 -7.97
N ASN A 34 5.00 -3.45 -7.70
CA ASN A 34 4.11 -4.17 -8.60
C ASN A 34 2.65 -3.84 -8.24
N LYS A 35 1.92 -3.23 -9.18
CA LYS A 35 0.53 -2.80 -8.96
C LYS A 35 -0.39 -3.94 -8.50
N GLN A 36 -0.27 -5.12 -9.10
CA GLN A 36 -1.15 -6.24 -8.76
C GLN A 36 -0.83 -6.77 -7.36
N GLU A 37 0.46 -6.92 -7.03
CA GLU A 37 0.87 -7.35 -5.69
C GLU A 37 0.41 -6.37 -4.60
N MET A 38 0.44 -5.06 -4.88
CA MET A 38 -0.09 -4.05 -3.96
C MET A 38 -1.60 -4.16 -3.78
N ILE A 39 -2.36 -4.40 -4.86
CA ILE A 39 -3.82 -4.62 -4.75
C ILE A 39 -4.09 -5.85 -3.89
N ASP A 40 -3.41 -6.96 -4.15
CA ASP A 40 -3.62 -8.22 -3.43
C ASP A 40 -3.26 -8.07 -1.93
N MET A 41 -2.14 -7.41 -1.62
CA MET A 41 -1.72 -7.12 -0.25
C MET A 41 -2.71 -6.21 0.48
N LEU A 42 -3.20 -5.15 -0.18
CA LEU A 42 -4.18 -4.24 0.42
C LEU A 42 -5.51 -4.95 0.65
N VAL A 43 -5.96 -5.80 -0.28
CA VAL A 43 -7.19 -6.60 -0.10
C VAL A 43 -7.04 -7.53 1.10
N ASP A 44 -5.91 -8.22 1.23
CA ASP A 44 -5.62 -9.09 2.39
C ASP A 44 -5.62 -8.29 3.71
N LEU A 45 -4.95 -7.13 3.72
CA LEU A 45 -4.89 -6.24 4.88
C LEU A 45 -6.28 -5.72 5.29
N PHE A 46 -7.08 -5.25 4.34
CA PHE A 46 -8.40 -4.69 4.64
C PHE A 46 -9.46 -5.78 4.88
N SER A 47 -9.22 -7.03 4.46
CA SER A 47 -10.09 -8.17 4.78
C SER A 47 -10.15 -8.50 6.27
N GLN A 48 -9.20 -7.99 7.06
CA GLN A 48 -9.18 -8.13 8.51
C GLN A 48 -10.29 -7.32 9.21
N PHE A 49 -10.83 -6.31 8.53
CA PHE A 49 -11.99 -5.56 9.01
C PHE A 49 -13.28 -6.30 8.64
N SER A 50 -14.30 -6.18 9.49
CA SER A 50 -15.65 -6.57 9.10
C SER A 50 -16.15 -5.71 7.93
N PRO A 51 -17.11 -6.21 7.12
CA PRO A 51 -17.69 -5.43 6.03
C PRO A 51 -18.22 -4.07 6.48
N GLU A 52 -18.88 -4.01 7.65
CA GLU A 52 -19.42 -2.76 8.20
C GLU A 52 -18.31 -1.75 8.55
N GLU A 53 -17.23 -2.21 9.17
CA GLU A 53 -16.08 -1.37 9.50
C GLU A 53 -15.40 -0.82 8.25
N PHE A 54 -15.20 -1.67 7.22
CA PHE A 54 -14.60 -1.23 5.97
C PHE A 54 -15.50 -0.25 5.20
N MET A 55 -16.81 -0.49 5.18
CA MET A 55 -17.77 0.40 4.52
C MET A 55 -17.92 1.75 5.24
N ALA A 56 -17.61 1.83 6.54
CA ALA A 56 -17.58 3.09 7.26
C ALA A 56 -16.38 3.98 6.87
N ILE A 57 -15.33 3.42 6.25
CA ILE A 57 -14.19 4.19 5.76
C ILE A 57 -14.60 4.93 4.49
N THR A 58 -14.54 6.26 4.50
CA THR A 58 -14.82 7.08 3.31
C THR A 58 -13.75 6.92 2.25
N ASP A 59 -14.07 7.19 0.98
CA ASP A 59 -13.11 7.05 -0.12
C ASP A 59 -11.85 7.92 0.04
N ASN A 60 -11.99 9.12 0.61
CA ASN A 60 -10.83 9.98 0.92
C ASN A 60 -9.94 9.35 1.99
N GLN A 61 -10.52 8.87 3.09
CA GLN A 61 -9.76 8.19 4.14
C GLN A 61 -9.11 6.91 3.64
N LEU A 62 -9.80 6.16 2.78
CA LEU A 62 -9.25 4.95 2.17
C LEU A 62 -8.09 5.30 1.24
N THR A 63 -8.23 6.37 0.45
CA THR A 63 -7.17 6.88 -0.43
C THR A 63 -5.93 7.28 0.36
N ASP A 64 -6.09 8.07 1.43
CA ASP A 64 -4.96 8.53 2.25
C ASP A 64 -4.23 7.35 2.93
N ARG A 65 -4.97 6.34 3.38
CA ARG A 65 -4.40 5.12 3.97
C ARG A 65 -3.65 4.30 2.94
N ILE A 66 -4.25 4.05 1.77
CA ILE A 66 -3.60 3.32 0.69
C ILE A 66 -2.33 4.05 0.25
N ASP A 67 -2.37 5.36 0.05
CA ASP A 67 -1.19 6.12 -0.35
C ASP A 67 -0.08 6.03 0.68
N SER A 68 -0.40 6.18 1.98
CA SER A 68 0.57 6.03 3.06
C SER A 68 1.26 4.66 3.07
N ILE A 69 0.50 3.58 2.81
CA ILE A 69 1.03 2.22 2.71
C ILE A 69 1.93 2.09 1.48
N LEU A 70 1.50 2.58 0.31
CA LEU A 70 2.30 2.52 -0.91
C LEU A 70 3.61 3.33 -0.79
N VAL A 71 3.59 4.49 -0.13
CA VAL A 71 4.82 5.25 0.19
C VAL A 71 5.76 4.40 1.03
N LEU A 72 5.25 3.76 2.10
CA LEU A 72 6.08 2.95 2.99
C LEU A 72 6.72 1.77 2.26
N GLU A 73 5.95 1.04 1.45
CA GLU A 73 6.45 -0.07 0.64
C GLU A 73 7.49 0.40 -0.37
N ALA A 74 7.24 1.52 -1.06
CA ALA A 74 8.16 2.05 -2.07
C ALA A 74 9.48 2.51 -1.45
N VAL A 75 9.42 3.19 -0.31
CA VAL A 75 10.63 3.65 0.42
C VAL A 75 11.38 2.45 1.00
N SER A 76 10.70 1.47 1.58
CA SER A 76 11.35 0.25 2.09
C SER A 76 12.04 -0.52 0.95
N GLY A 77 11.40 -0.59 -0.23
CA GLY A 77 12.01 -1.12 -1.44
C GLY A 77 13.28 -0.35 -1.85
N THR A 78 13.30 0.98 -1.73
CA THR A 78 14.52 1.76 -2.00
C THR A 78 15.66 1.48 -1.01
N LEU A 79 15.34 1.21 0.26
CA LEU A 79 16.34 0.85 1.26
C LEU A 79 16.99 -0.51 0.93
N ASN A 80 16.24 -1.44 0.36
CA ASN A 80 16.77 -2.74 -0.10
C ASN A 80 17.78 -2.62 -1.25
N ASP A 81 17.78 -1.51 -1.98
CA ASP A 81 18.72 -1.26 -3.08
C ASP A 81 20.06 -0.67 -2.60
N LEU A 82 20.17 -0.30 -1.32
CA LEU A 82 21.35 0.33 -0.75
C LEU A 82 22.44 -0.70 -0.46
N THR A 83 23.70 -0.31 -0.66
CA THR A 83 24.84 -1.11 -0.19
C THR A 83 24.93 -1.06 1.34
N PRO A 84 25.61 -2.02 1.99
CA PRO A 84 25.81 -2.00 3.43
C PRO A 84 26.43 -0.68 3.94
N GLU A 85 27.34 -0.08 3.17
CA GLU A 85 27.95 1.21 3.49
C GLU A 85 26.93 2.36 3.44
N GLN A 86 26.01 2.34 2.47
CA GLN A 86 24.96 3.34 2.34
C GLN A 86 23.90 3.22 3.44
N ILE A 87 23.53 2.00 3.81
CA ILE A 87 22.62 1.73 4.95
C ILE A 87 23.24 2.30 6.23
N LYS A 88 24.53 2.06 6.47
CA LYS A 88 25.22 2.58 7.65
C LYS A 88 25.16 4.11 7.73
N ILE A 89 25.37 4.80 6.61
CA ILE A 89 25.25 6.28 6.54
C ILE A 89 23.82 6.73 6.82
N PHE A 90 22.83 6.03 6.25
CA PHE A 90 21.41 6.32 6.51
C PHE A 90 21.07 6.16 8.00
N ASP A 91 21.47 5.05 8.62
CA ASP A 91 21.24 4.76 10.03
C ASP A 91 21.91 5.80 10.93
N GLU A 92 23.16 6.18 10.66
CA GLU A 92 23.86 7.24 11.39
C GLU A 92 23.06 8.56 11.34
N VAL A 93 22.57 8.96 10.16
CA VAL A 93 21.77 10.19 9.99
C VAL A 93 20.41 10.11 10.67
N VAL A 94 19.71 8.98 10.57
CA VAL A 94 18.36 8.80 11.14
C VAL A 94 18.40 8.64 12.66
N GLU A 95 19.40 7.96 13.20
CA GLU A 95 19.64 7.87 14.65
C GLU A 95 20.13 9.20 15.25
N GLY A 96 20.50 10.17 14.40
CA GLY A 96 21.02 11.47 14.81
C GLY A 96 22.42 11.41 15.41
N LYS A 97 23.26 10.49 14.91
CA LYS A 97 24.65 10.29 15.32
C LYS A 97 25.64 11.06 14.44
#